data_AF-A0A2D6AC92-F1
#
_entry.id   AF-A0A2D6AC92-F1
#
_cell.length_a   1.000
_cell.length_b   1.000
_cell.length_c   1.000
_cell.angle_alpha   90.00
_cell.angle_beta   90.00
_cell.angle_gamma   90.00
#
_symmetry.space_group_name_H-M   'P 1'
#
loop_
_entity.id
_entity.type
_entity.pdbx_description
1 polymer ?
#
loop_
_entity_poly.entity_id
_entity_poly.type
_entity_poly.pdbx_seq_one_letter_code
_entity_poly.pdbx_strand_id
1 'polypeptide(L)'
;MYFHRFGVFFCLILAAVSGLPLTDSFPTGIGSMADNGCVCHGSQSNATEVSLHGLPIQFESSQTYEIILSLESSVEQATNASHGGFRILMSEGLLEPENDSLVQVIDDGWTHTLVGSALRTWNFTWTAPSDNTSAVDFVVHGNAVNGNGNSMGDMWNSFGIQIPGSQYVGERENPQVSDELNAEQYSILYGGILVLLFFLYRTLK
;
A
#
# COMPACT_ATOMS: atom_id res chain seq x y z
N MET A 1 32.46 8.71 35.44
CA MET A 1 31.79 9.49 34.37
C MET A 1 31.47 8.68 33.11
N TYR A 2 31.99 7.45 32.91
CA TYR A 2 31.64 6.59 31.76
C TYR A 2 30.22 5.99 31.80
N PHE A 3 29.68 5.67 32.98
CA PHE A 3 28.33 5.08 33.14
C PHE A 3 27.19 5.97 32.62
N HIS A 4 27.32 7.30 32.69
CA HIS A 4 26.30 8.22 32.20
C HIS A 4 26.23 8.27 30.66
N ARG A 5 27.36 8.05 29.98
CA ARG A 5 27.49 8.13 28.52
C ARG A 5 26.89 6.91 27.81
N PHE A 6 27.08 5.73 28.38
CA PHE A 6 26.44 4.50 27.88
C PHE A 6 24.92 4.50 28.09
N GLY A 7 24.44 5.06 29.22
CA GLY A 7 23.01 5.20 29.49
C GLY A 7 22.30 6.06 28.45
N VAL A 8 22.88 7.20 28.07
CA VAL A 8 22.29 8.10 27.05
C VAL A 8 22.23 7.43 25.68
N PHE A 9 23.29 6.71 25.27
CA PHE A 9 23.28 6.00 23.98
C PHE A 9 22.26 4.84 23.95
N PHE A 10 22.17 4.07 25.04
CA PHE A 10 21.19 3.00 25.17
C PHE A 10 19.75 3.54 25.23
N CYS A 11 19.52 4.67 25.91
CA CYS A 11 18.24 5.38 25.90
C CYS A 11 17.87 5.92 24.51
N LEU A 12 18.83 6.39 23.72
CA LEU A 12 18.58 6.85 22.34
C LEU A 12 18.21 5.69 21.41
N ILE A 13 18.85 4.53 21.54
CA ILE A 13 18.47 3.32 20.81
C ILE A 13 17.09 2.83 21.24
N LEU A 14 16.82 2.75 22.55
CA LEU A 14 15.51 2.34 23.07
C LEU A 14 14.40 3.30 22.63
N ALA A 15 14.65 4.61 22.65
CA ALA A 15 13.71 5.63 22.16
C ALA A 15 13.46 5.50 20.65
N ALA A 16 14.48 5.13 19.86
CA ALA A 16 14.35 4.89 18.43
C ALA A 16 13.57 3.60 18.11
N VAL A 17 13.63 2.57 18.96
CA VAL A 17 12.96 1.27 18.76
C VAL A 17 11.54 1.25 19.35
N SER A 18 11.25 2.07 20.37
CA SER A 18 9.95 2.09 21.07
C SER A 18 8.76 2.63 20.24
N GLY A 19 9.00 3.07 19.00
CA GLY A 19 7.98 3.66 18.12
C GLY A 19 7.45 2.75 17.02
N LEU A 20 7.92 1.50 16.91
CA LEU A 20 7.42 0.59 15.88
C LEU A 20 6.05 0.04 16.31
N PRO A 21 4.94 0.38 15.62
CA PRO A 21 3.65 -0.18 15.94
C PRO A 21 3.70 -1.68 15.63
N LEU A 22 3.39 -2.52 16.61
CA LEU A 22 3.06 -3.91 16.36
C LEU A 22 1.66 -3.92 15.73
N THR A 23 1.60 -3.94 14.42
CA THR A 23 0.34 -4.01 13.67
C THR A 23 0.08 -5.45 13.26
N ASP A 24 -0.96 -6.04 13.83
CA ASP A 24 -1.45 -7.34 13.41
C ASP A 24 -2.22 -7.22 12.09
N SER A 25 -2.18 -8.26 11.27
CA SER A 25 -3.02 -8.37 10.08
C SER A 25 -4.45 -8.78 10.44
N PHE A 26 -5.42 -8.34 9.64
CA PHE A 26 -6.84 -8.63 9.86
C PHE A 26 -7.47 -9.25 8.61
N PRO A 27 -8.24 -10.34 8.74
CA PRO A 27 -8.85 -10.99 7.59
C PRO A 27 -10.08 -10.23 7.05
N THR A 28 -10.53 -9.18 7.75
CA THR A 28 -11.74 -8.41 7.44
C THR A 28 -11.48 -7.11 6.66
N GLY A 29 -10.26 -6.90 6.15
CA GLY A 29 -9.85 -5.60 5.60
C GLY A 29 -9.65 -4.54 6.69
N ILE A 30 -8.94 -3.47 6.34
CA ILE A 30 -8.67 -2.32 7.21
C ILE A 30 -8.84 -1.01 6.42
N GLY A 31 -9.07 0.09 7.15
CA GLY A 31 -9.22 1.42 6.57
C GLY A 31 -7.89 2.13 6.32
N SER A 32 -7.78 3.37 6.78
CA SER A 32 -6.69 4.30 6.48
C SER A 32 -5.28 3.82 6.83
N MET A 33 -5.15 2.82 7.71
CA MET A 33 -3.87 2.16 8.00
C MET A 33 -3.26 1.47 6.77
N ALA A 34 -4.08 1.11 5.76
CA ALA A 34 -3.62 0.53 4.50
C ALA A 34 -3.38 1.56 3.37
N ASP A 35 -3.58 2.87 3.61
CA ASP A 35 -3.43 3.92 2.58
C ASP A 35 -1.98 4.11 2.10
N ASN A 36 -1.02 3.57 2.85
CA ASN A 36 0.40 3.58 2.50
C ASN A 36 0.93 2.15 2.28
N GLY A 37 0.06 1.22 1.89
CA GLY A 37 0.42 -0.17 1.68
C GLY A 37 0.05 -1.11 2.81
N CYS A 38 0.29 -2.40 2.59
CA CYS A 38 -0.14 -3.47 3.48
C CYS A 38 0.90 -3.75 4.58
N VAL A 39 1.31 -2.70 5.30
CA VAL A 39 2.44 -2.71 6.25
C VAL A 39 2.27 -3.63 7.46
N CYS A 40 1.03 -4.08 7.74
CA CYS A 40 0.75 -5.10 8.75
C CYS A 40 1.19 -6.51 8.33
N HIS A 41 1.53 -6.70 7.06
CA HIS A 41 1.98 -7.97 6.49
C HIS A 41 3.50 -7.98 6.30
N GLY A 42 4.01 -8.93 5.51
CA GLY A 42 5.43 -9.02 5.18
C GLY A 42 5.94 -7.80 4.38
N SER A 43 7.03 -8.00 3.65
CA SER A 43 7.67 -6.91 2.90
C SER A 43 6.94 -6.58 1.60
N GLN A 44 7.03 -5.31 1.18
CA GLN A 44 6.76 -4.94 -0.20
C GLN A 44 7.70 -5.73 -1.14
N SER A 45 7.16 -6.31 -2.21
CA SER A 45 7.91 -7.20 -3.10
C SER A 45 7.30 -7.25 -4.50
N ASN A 46 8.17 -7.20 -5.52
CA ASN A 46 7.79 -7.42 -6.93
C ASN A 46 7.37 -8.88 -7.22
N ALA A 47 7.47 -9.78 -6.24
CA ALA A 47 6.89 -11.13 -6.37
C ALA A 47 5.36 -11.14 -6.27
N THR A 48 4.75 -10.03 -5.82
CA THR A 48 3.31 -9.79 -5.91
C THR A 48 3.09 -8.68 -6.94
N GLU A 49 2.44 -9.02 -8.04
CA GLU A 49 2.02 -8.09 -9.08
C GLU A 49 0.56 -7.69 -8.83
N VAL A 50 0.30 -6.39 -8.80
CA VAL A 50 -1.02 -5.81 -8.56
C VAL A 50 -1.45 -5.10 -9.83
N SER A 51 -2.57 -5.53 -10.40
CA SER A 51 -3.03 -5.03 -11.71
C SER A 51 -4.51 -4.69 -11.67
N LEU A 52 -4.87 -3.59 -12.32
CA LEU A 52 -6.26 -3.15 -12.48
C LEU A 52 -6.57 -3.11 -13.98
N HIS A 53 -7.33 -4.11 -14.43
CA HIS A 53 -7.68 -4.31 -15.83
C HIS A 53 -8.97 -3.58 -16.18
N GLY A 54 -9.18 -3.28 -17.46
CA GLY A 54 -10.43 -2.67 -17.96
C GLY A 54 -10.49 -1.14 -17.90
N LEU A 55 -9.49 -0.50 -17.27
CA LEU A 55 -9.33 0.95 -17.32
C LEU A 55 -9.09 1.46 -18.75
N PRO A 56 -9.73 2.56 -19.17
CA PRO A 56 -9.52 3.14 -20.49
C PRO A 56 -8.20 3.92 -20.54
N ILE A 57 -7.70 4.20 -21.75
CA ILE A 57 -6.56 5.12 -21.93
C ILE A 57 -6.97 6.54 -21.54
N GLN A 58 -8.18 6.97 -21.91
CA GLN A 58 -8.82 8.24 -21.53
C GLN A 58 -10.29 7.96 -21.25
N PHE A 59 -10.87 8.61 -20.25
CA PHE A 59 -12.29 8.45 -19.95
C PHE A 59 -13.15 9.53 -20.63
N GLU A 60 -14.38 9.17 -20.98
CA GLU A 60 -15.42 10.14 -21.35
C GLU A 60 -16.30 10.45 -20.13
N SER A 61 -16.90 11.65 -20.11
CA SER A 61 -17.75 12.10 -19.01
C SER A 61 -18.85 11.10 -18.68
N SER A 62 -18.93 10.69 -17.41
CA SER A 62 -19.98 9.78 -16.90
C SER A 62 -20.06 8.42 -17.62
N GLN A 63 -18.99 8.01 -18.32
CA GLN A 63 -18.91 6.68 -18.91
C GLN A 63 -18.56 5.64 -17.84
N THR A 64 -19.15 4.46 -17.99
CA THR A 64 -18.93 3.33 -17.09
C THR A 64 -18.00 2.30 -17.72
N TYR A 65 -17.11 1.72 -16.91
CA TYR A 65 -16.12 0.72 -17.28
C TYR A 65 -16.15 -0.45 -16.29
N GLU A 66 -16.14 -1.68 -16.79
CA GLU A 66 -15.91 -2.87 -15.99
C GLU A 66 -14.42 -2.98 -15.67
N ILE A 67 -14.09 -3.14 -14.40
CA ILE A 67 -12.73 -3.14 -13.89
C ILE A 67 -12.48 -4.40 -13.07
N ILE A 68 -11.31 -5.01 -13.25
CA ILE A 68 -10.90 -6.21 -12.50
C ILE A 68 -9.59 -5.92 -11.79
N LEU A 69 -9.59 -5.97 -10.46
CA LEU A 69 -8.37 -6.03 -9.66
C LEU A 69 -7.87 -7.47 -9.61
N SER A 70 -6.62 -7.73 -9.97
CA SER A 70 -5.97 -9.04 -9.88
C SER A 70 -4.63 -8.98 -9.17
N LEU A 71 -4.35 -9.99 -8.33
CA LEU A 71 -3.06 -10.20 -7.68
C LEU A 71 -2.40 -11.47 -8.21
N GLU A 72 -1.26 -11.33 -8.88
CA GLU A 72 -0.43 -12.46 -9.31
C GLU A 72 0.76 -12.60 -8.39
N SER A 73 0.94 -13.78 -7.78
CA SER A 73 2.00 -13.99 -6.79
C SER A 73 2.35 -15.46 -6.59
N SER A 74 3.62 -15.72 -6.31
CA SER A 74 4.12 -17.05 -5.95
C SER A 74 3.88 -17.44 -4.49
N VAL A 75 3.34 -16.53 -3.66
CA VAL A 75 2.95 -16.84 -2.28
C VAL A 75 1.94 -17.98 -2.29
N GLU A 76 2.21 -19.03 -1.50
CA GLU A 76 1.37 -20.24 -1.42
C GLU A 76 -0.04 -19.91 -0.92
N GLN A 77 -1.01 -20.78 -1.19
CA GLN A 77 -2.41 -20.59 -0.77
C GLN A 77 -2.84 -21.77 0.09
N ALA A 78 -2.87 -21.60 1.41
CA ALA A 78 -3.38 -22.62 2.31
C ALA A 78 -4.87 -22.91 2.04
N THR A 79 -5.30 -24.16 2.22
CA THR A 79 -6.69 -24.56 1.99
C THR A 79 -7.62 -23.92 3.02
N ASN A 80 -8.77 -23.40 2.57
CA ASN A 80 -9.79 -22.77 3.42
C ASN A 80 -9.25 -21.62 4.31
N ALA A 81 -8.34 -20.81 3.76
CA ALA A 81 -7.72 -19.68 4.44
C ALA A 81 -7.83 -18.41 3.58
N SER A 82 -7.41 -17.26 4.14
CA SER A 82 -7.21 -16.04 3.35
C SER A 82 -6.06 -16.22 2.35
N HIS A 83 -6.21 -15.67 1.15
CA HIS A 83 -5.25 -15.72 0.05
C HIS A 83 -4.83 -14.34 -0.45
N GLY A 84 -5.61 -13.30 -0.14
CA GLY A 84 -5.25 -11.94 -0.47
C GLY A 84 -6.11 -10.88 0.21
N GLY A 85 -5.76 -9.63 -0.10
CA GLY A 85 -6.47 -8.44 0.31
C GLY A 85 -6.01 -7.24 -0.50
N PHE A 86 -6.74 -6.13 -0.39
CA PHE A 86 -6.43 -4.92 -1.12
C PHE A 86 -6.89 -3.66 -0.39
N ARG A 87 -6.36 -2.53 -0.87
CA ARG A 87 -6.83 -1.18 -0.62
C ARG A 87 -6.86 -0.43 -1.95
N ILE A 88 -8.00 0.14 -2.33
CA ILE A 88 -8.12 1.04 -3.47
C ILE A 88 -8.54 2.43 -2.96
N LEU A 89 -7.76 3.43 -3.35
CA LEU A 89 -8.06 4.85 -3.22
C LEU A 89 -8.25 5.42 -4.63
N MET A 90 -9.25 6.29 -4.79
CA MET A 90 -9.58 6.91 -6.06
C MET A 90 -9.95 8.37 -5.82
N SER A 91 -9.41 9.29 -6.63
CA SER A 91 -9.64 10.73 -6.42
C SER A 91 -11.06 11.17 -6.78
N GLU A 92 -11.64 10.64 -7.87
CA GLU A 92 -12.94 11.03 -8.38
C GLU A 92 -13.66 9.88 -9.11
N GLY A 93 -14.97 10.05 -9.34
CA GLY A 93 -15.84 9.04 -9.92
C GLY A 93 -16.53 8.18 -8.87
N LEU A 94 -17.22 7.14 -9.32
CA LEU A 94 -17.95 6.19 -8.48
C LEU A 94 -17.45 4.79 -8.79
N LEU A 95 -16.96 4.08 -7.76
CA LEU A 95 -16.58 2.67 -7.87
C LEU A 95 -17.66 1.83 -7.16
N GLU A 96 -18.11 0.75 -7.79
CA GLU A 96 -19.12 -0.15 -7.23
C GLU A 96 -18.64 -1.60 -7.40
N PRO A 97 -18.58 -2.42 -6.33
CA PRO A 97 -18.18 -3.81 -6.48
C PRO A 97 -19.32 -4.60 -7.12
N GLU A 98 -18.99 -5.63 -7.91
CA GLU A 98 -20.02 -6.53 -8.44
C GLU A 98 -20.66 -7.41 -7.35
N ASN A 99 -19.99 -7.54 -6.19
CA ASN A 99 -20.45 -8.33 -5.07
C ASN A 99 -20.04 -7.72 -3.72
N ASP A 100 -21.00 -7.08 -3.06
CA ASP A 100 -20.85 -6.46 -1.73
C ASP A 100 -20.46 -7.46 -0.62
N SER A 101 -20.65 -8.77 -0.83
CA SER A 101 -20.21 -9.77 0.15
C SER A 101 -18.69 -9.94 0.16
N LEU A 102 -17.99 -9.51 -0.91
CA LEU A 102 -16.54 -9.66 -1.07
C LEU A 102 -15.78 -8.36 -0.80
N VAL A 103 -16.44 -7.22 -0.89
CA VAL A 103 -15.83 -5.89 -0.88
C VAL A 103 -16.64 -4.95 0.00
N GLN A 104 -15.95 -4.01 0.65
CA GLN A 104 -16.56 -2.98 1.50
C GLN A 104 -15.76 -1.68 1.46
N VAL A 105 -16.35 -0.61 2.00
CA VAL A 105 -15.69 0.68 2.21
C VAL A 105 -15.40 0.88 3.69
N ILE A 106 -14.16 1.23 4.03
CA ILE A 106 -13.72 1.63 5.38
C ILE A 106 -12.82 2.86 5.22
N ASP A 107 -13.05 3.93 5.98
CA ASP A 107 -12.28 5.17 5.92
C ASP A 107 -12.06 5.67 4.47
N ASP A 108 -13.15 5.88 3.73
CA ASP A 108 -13.15 6.44 2.37
C ASP A 108 -12.32 5.69 1.31
N GLY A 109 -12.02 4.42 1.53
CA GLY A 109 -11.44 3.57 0.49
C GLY A 109 -11.97 2.14 0.52
N TRP A 110 -11.74 1.45 -0.58
CA TRP A 110 -12.27 0.11 -0.81
C TRP A 110 -11.31 -0.95 -0.31
N THR A 111 -11.84 -1.95 0.37
CA THR A 111 -11.08 -3.10 0.86
C THR A 111 -11.93 -4.36 0.78
N HIS A 112 -11.31 -5.51 1.03
CA HIS A 112 -11.99 -6.80 1.03
C HIS A 112 -12.79 -7.01 2.33
N THR A 113 -13.76 -7.91 2.28
CA THR A 113 -14.42 -8.46 3.49
C THR A 113 -13.68 -9.70 3.99
N LEU A 114 -14.21 -10.33 5.06
CA LEU A 114 -13.76 -11.65 5.51
C LEU A 114 -13.85 -12.68 4.38
N VAL A 115 -14.98 -12.72 3.67
CA VAL A 115 -15.20 -13.67 2.56
C VAL A 115 -14.33 -13.31 1.37
N GLY A 116 -14.20 -12.01 1.08
CA GLY A 116 -13.33 -11.51 0.02
C GLY A 116 -11.85 -11.80 0.24
N SER A 117 -11.40 -12.03 1.48
CA SER A 117 -10.00 -12.35 1.76
C SER A 117 -9.54 -13.70 1.21
N ALA A 118 -10.47 -14.59 0.87
CA ALA A 118 -10.18 -15.88 0.23
C ALA A 118 -9.89 -15.76 -1.28
N LEU A 119 -9.80 -14.54 -1.82
CA LEU A 119 -9.61 -14.27 -3.24
C LEU A 119 -8.32 -13.51 -3.51
N ARG A 120 -7.92 -13.53 -4.79
CA ARG A 120 -6.89 -12.66 -5.38
C ARG A 120 -7.42 -11.84 -6.55
N THR A 121 -8.73 -11.86 -6.75
CA THR A 121 -9.40 -11.16 -7.85
C THR A 121 -10.72 -10.60 -7.37
N TRP A 122 -10.98 -9.33 -7.67
CA TRP A 122 -12.22 -8.64 -7.35
C TRP A 122 -12.68 -7.82 -8.56
N ASN A 123 -13.97 -7.85 -8.82
CA ASN A 123 -14.57 -7.13 -9.94
C ASN A 123 -15.33 -5.90 -9.44
N PHE A 124 -15.24 -4.85 -10.23
CA PHE A 124 -15.85 -3.56 -9.98
C PHE A 124 -16.43 -2.99 -11.26
N THR A 125 -17.32 -2.04 -11.09
CA THR A 125 -17.78 -1.12 -12.11
C THR A 125 -17.33 0.28 -11.69
N TRP A 126 -16.63 0.99 -12.55
CA TRP A 126 -16.26 2.39 -12.33
C TRP A 126 -17.01 3.31 -13.29
N THR A 127 -17.70 4.28 -12.74
CA THR A 127 -18.28 5.40 -13.49
C THR A 127 -17.39 6.62 -13.33
N ALA A 128 -16.85 7.08 -14.45
CA ALA A 128 -16.00 8.26 -14.52
C ALA A 128 -16.76 9.53 -14.08
N PRO A 129 -16.07 10.57 -13.57
CA PRO A 129 -16.70 11.84 -13.24
C PRO A 129 -17.34 12.51 -14.48
N SER A 130 -18.24 13.46 -14.25
CA SER A 130 -18.83 14.24 -15.34
C SER A 130 -17.83 15.22 -15.97
N ASP A 131 -16.80 15.64 -15.23
CA ASP A 131 -15.70 16.44 -15.74
C ASP A 131 -14.70 15.54 -16.47
N ASN A 132 -14.48 15.79 -17.76
CA ASN A 132 -13.47 15.11 -18.58
C ASN A 132 -12.28 16.02 -18.94
N THR A 133 -12.16 17.17 -18.29
CA THR A 133 -11.00 18.06 -18.39
C THR A 133 -9.97 17.82 -17.28
N SER A 134 -10.35 17.08 -16.24
CA SER A 134 -9.50 16.60 -15.14
C SER A 134 -8.97 15.18 -15.39
N ALA A 135 -8.20 14.64 -14.43
CA ALA A 135 -7.73 13.27 -14.42
C ALA A 135 -8.11 12.58 -13.10
N VAL A 136 -8.31 11.27 -13.16
CA VAL A 136 -8.60 10.43 -11.98
C VAL A 136 -7.38 9.63 -11.62
N ASP A 137 -6.95 9.76 -10.37
CA ASP A 137 -5.85 9.00 -9.81
C ASP A 137 -6.40 7.77 -9.08
N PHE A 138 -5.81 6.62 -9.38
CA PHE A 138 -6.01 5.38 -8.65
C PHE A 138 -4.72 5.04 -7.93
N VAL A 139 -4.83 4.76 -6.63
CA VAL A 139 -3.76 4.16 -5.84
C VAL A 139 -4.26 2.82 -5.34
N VAL A 140 -3.54 1.75 -5.67
CA VAL A 140 -3.93 0.39 -5.32
C VAL A 140 -2.81 -0.29 -4.58
N HIS A 141 -3.13 -0.81 -3.41
CA HIS A 141 -2.28 -1.70 -2.65
C HIS A 141 -2.90 -3.10 -2.67
N GLY A 142 -2.10 -4.10 -3.00
CA GLY A 142 -2.54 -5.49 -3.10
C GLY A 142 -1.60 -6.39 -2.33
N ASN A 143 -2.16 -7.31 -1.56
CA ASN A 143 -1.41 -8.23 -0.71
C ASN A 143 -1.79 -9.68 -1.04
N ALA A 144 -0.78 -10.50 -1.29
CA ALA A 144 -0.91 -11.94 -1.40
C ALA A 144 -0.46 -12.58 -0.08
N VAL A 145 -1.39 -13.26 0.59
CA VAL A 145 -1.14 -13.90 1.88
C VAL A 145 -1.12 -15.42 1.76
N ASN A 146 -0.38 -16.06 2.66
CA ASN A 146 -0.23 -17.52 2.64
C ASN A 146 -1.24 -18.29 3.50
N GLY A 147 -2.03 -17.57 4.31
CA GLY A 147 -3.08 -18.15 5.14
C GLY A 147 -2.57 -18.87 6.39
N ASN A 148 -1.33 -18.64 6.83
CA ASN A 148 -0.74 -19.25 8.02
C ASN A 148 -1.17 -18.59 9.36
N GLY A 149 -2.04 -17.58 9.30
CA GLY A 149 -2.55 -16.85 10.47
C GLY A 149 -1.60 -15.80 11.05
N ASN A 150 -0.52 -15.44 10.36
CA ASN A 150 0.39 -14.36 10.73
C ASN A 150 0.94 -13.66 9.47
N SER A 151 1.78 -12.63 9.63
CA SER A 151 2.32 -11.83 8.53
C SER A 151 3.55 -12.43 7.84
N MET A 152 4.16 -13.47 8.40
CA MET A 152 5.40 -14.04 7.87
C MET A 152 5.12 -14.83 6.59
N GLY A 153 5.84 -14.48 5.51
CA GLY A 153 5.72 -15.12 4.21
C GLY A 153 4.62 -14.53 3.33
N ASP A 154 3.91 -13.52 3.81
CA ASP A 154 3.02 -12.69 3.00
C ASP A 154 3.86 -11.68 2.20
N MET A 155 3.36 -11.30 1.02
CA MET A 155 4.02 -10.32 0.16
C MET A 155 2.99 -9.40 -0.47
N TRP A 156 3.26 -8.10 -0.46
CA TRP A 156 2.38 -7.10 -1.04
C TRP A 156 3.13 -6.19 -2.01
N ASN A 157 2.38 -5.50 -2.85
CA ASN A 157 2.93 -4.45 -3.70
C ASN A 157 1.88 -3.38 -3.94
N SER A 158 2.25 -2.33 -4.65
CA SER A 158 1.38 -1.18 -4.90
C SER A 158 1.69 -0.57 -6.25
N PHE A 159 0.68 0.07 -6.83
CA PHE A 159 0.86 0.89 -8.01
C PHE A 159 -0.09 2.07 -7.98
N GLY A 160 0.30 3.12 -8.70
CA GLY A 160 -0.47 4.32 -8.90
C GLY A 160 -0.65 4.54 -10.40
N ILE A 161 -1.86 4.87 -10.83
CA ILE A 161 -2.13 5.22 -12.22
C ILE A 161 -3.05 6.42 -12.31
N GLN A 162 -2.74 7.32 -13.24
CA GLN A 162 -3.60 8.44 -13.59
C GLN A 162 -4.32 8.14 -14.91
N ILE A 163 -5.64 8.27 -14.89
CA ILE A 163 -6.52 8.11 -16.05
C ILE A 163 -7.07 9.50 -16.42
N PRO A 164 -6.55 10.15 -17.46
CA PRO A 164 -7.02 11.47 -17.87
C PRO A 164 -8.38 11.40 -18.56
N GLY A 165 -9.18 12.46 -18.40
CA GLY A 165 -10.38 12.67 -19.21
C GLY A 165 -10.02 12.97 -20.67
N SER A 166 -10.96 12.77 -21.59
CA SER A 166 -10.77 12.96 -23.03
C SER A 166 -10.40 14.39 -23.44
N GLN A 167 -10.65 15.38 -22.57
CA GLN A 167 -10.31 16.79 -22.75
C GLN A 167 -9.19 17.28 -21.82
N TYR A 168 -8.56 16.38 -21.07
CA TYR A 168 -7.45 16.74 -20.19
C TYR A 168 -6.26 17.29 -20.99
N VAL A 169 -5.72 18.42 -20.54
CA VAL A 169 -4.54 19.06 -21.12
C VAL A 169 -3.43 19.05 -20.09
N GLY A 170 -2.44 18.18 -20.31
CA GLY A 170 -1.29 18.03 -19.42
C GLY A 170 -0.53 16.74 -19.72
N GLU A 171 0.62 16.59 -19.09
CA GLU A 171 1.29 15.29 -19.05
C GLU A 171 0.62 14.40 -17.99
N ARG A 172 0.77 13.08 -18.17
CA ARG A 172 0.28 12.11 -17.18
C ARG A 172 1.31 12.00 -16.07
N GLU A 173 0.87 12.22 -14.84
CA GLU A 173 1.69 12.04 -13.65
C GLU A 173 1.06 10.96 -12.78
N ASN A 174 1.58 9.74 -12.87
CA ASN A 174 1.08 8.65 -12.05
C ASN A 174 1.40 8.91 -10.57
N PRO A 175 0.45 8.64 -9.65
CA PRO A 175 0.69 8.70 -8.22
C PRO A 175 1.93 7.88 -7.83
N GLN A 176 2.80 8.48 -7.02
CA GLN A 176 4.00 7.81 -6.51
C GLN A 176 3.62 6.95 -5.30
N VAL A 177 3.93 5.66 -5.36
CA VAL A 177 3.50 4.66 -4.35
C VAL A 177 4.64 3.76 -3.88
N SER A 178 5.88 3.99 -4.34
CA SER A 178 7.05 3.24 -3.91
C SER A 178 7.67 3.84 -2.65
N ASP A 179 8.05 2.97 -1.71
CA ASP A 179 8.90 3.30 -0.56
C ASP A 179 10.39 3.47 -0.95
N GLU A 180 10.71 3.55 -2.25
CA GLU A 180 12.09 3.79 -2.66
C GLU A 180 12.54 5.17 -2.20
N LEU A 181 13.42 5.17 -1.20
CA LEU A 181 14.01 6.39 -0.70
C LEU A 181 14.71 7.12 -1.84
N ASN A 182 14.43 8.41 -1.98
CA ASN A 182 15.14 9.21 -2.97
C ASN A 182 16.55 9.56 -2.47
N ALA A 183 17.39 10.14 -3.35
CA ALA A 183 18.77 10.47 -3.03
C ALA A 183 18.90 11.41 -1.83
N GLU A 184 17.92 12.30 -1.59
CA GLU A 184 17.91 13.20 -0.45
C GLU A 184 17.65 12.44 0.85
N GLN A 185 16.67 11.53 0.86
CA GLN A 185 16.36 10.69 2.02
C GLN A 185 17.52 9.75 2.36
N TYR A 186 18.19 9.17 1.37
CA TYR A 186 19.43 8.43 1.60
C TYR A 186 20.53 9.30 2.20
N SER A 187 20.69 10.54 1.71
CA SER A 187 21.69 11.47 2.24
C SER A 187 21.42 11.82 3.72
N ILE A 188 20.15 12.03 4.08
CA ILE A 188 19.73 12.25 5.48
C ILE A 188 20.02 11.02 6.34
N LEU A 189 19.66 9.82 5.86
CA LEU A 189 19.88 8.56 6.58
C LEU A 189 21.36 8.31 6.85
N TYR A 190 22.20 8.35 5.81
CA TYR A 190 23.65 8.11 5.96
C TYR A 190 24.32 9.22 6.77
N GLY A 191 23.90 10.48 6.61
CA GLY A 191 24.37 11.59 7.44
C GLY A 191 24.05 11.39 8.92
N GLY A 192 22.82 10.98 9.25
CA GLY A 192 22.40 10.66 10.61
C GLY A 192 23.22 9.52 11.23
N ILE A 193 23.44 8.43 10.47
CA ILE A 193 24.29 7.31 10.91
C ILE A 193 25.72 7.78 11.19
N LEU A 194 26.32 8.60 10.31
CA LEU A 194 27.67 9.12 10.51
C LEU A 194 27.79 9.98 11.77
N VAL A 195 26.78 10.80 12.06
CA VAL A 195 26.73 11.61 13.29
C VAL A 195 26.63 10.73 14.53
N LEU A 196 25.79 9.69 14.50
CA LEU A 196 25.66 8.73 15.61
C LEU A 196 26.98 7.97 15.84
N LEU A 197 27.65 7.53 14.77
CA LEU A 197 28.96 6.87 14.84
C LEU A 197 30.04 7.81 15.38
N PHE A 198 30.02 9.09 15.00
CA PHE A 198 30.93 10.10 15.55
C PHE A 198 30.73 10.28 17.06
N PHE A 199 29.48 10.39 17.52
CA PHE A 199 29.18 10.47 18.94
C PHE A 199 29.59 9.19 19.69
N LEU A 200 29.34 8.01 19.12
CA LEU A 200 29.78 6.73 19.69
C LEU A 200 31.31 6.67 19.82
N TYR A 201 32.04 7.07 18.79
CA TYR A 201 33.50 7.16 18.85
C TYR A 201 33.98 8.11 19.96
N ARG A 202 33.33 9.26 20.09
CA ARG A 202 33.64 10.28 21.13
C ARG A 202 33.28 9.83 22.54
N THR A 203 32.34 8.90 22.72
CA THR A 203 31.97 8.37 24.03
C THR A 203 32.83 7.19 24.47
N LEU A 204 33.36 6.42 23.52
CA LEU A 204 34.28 5.29 23.78
C LEU A 204 35.70 5.76 24.11
N LYS A 205 36.17 6.86 23.51
CA LYS A 205 37.41 7.56 23.89
C LYS A 205 37.25 8.47 25.11
#